data_AF-A0A1M6HGJ2-F1
#
_entry.id   AF-A0A1M6HGJ2-F1
#
_cell.length_a   1.000
_cell.length_b   1.000
_cell.length_c   1.000
_cell.angle_alpha   90.00
_cell.angle_beta   90.00
_cell.angle_gamma   90.00
#
_symmetry.space_group_name_H-M   'P 1'
#
loop_
_entity.id
_entity.type
_entity.pdbx_description
1 polymer ?
#
loop_
_entity_poly.entity_id
_entity_poly.type
_entity_poly.pdbx_seq_one_letter_code
_entity_poly.pdbx_strand_id
1 'polypeptide(L)'
;MKKIFLAIQIFMVILLAGCGRIEERPPQIVKISAGGYHSAVLLDDGSVIAWGDNIDVRRVIANEFSDVIDIAVGRYNTVLLKRDGTVVTLGDTTYGQADTPECLGKIKQIDVGNIFTAVLDENGRVTTWGTDGEFRVPENLESLSKIAAGGNHMLALQENGKLIGWGKDTFGECSVPKGLGNIKDFKTEAGATIVLKEDGTVVTWGISYLEKSDVSRNLKDVIAVDAGRGFVVALKSDGTVVAWGDNDNMQCDIPEGLKDVVSIAAGDEHVIALKKDGTLVAWGGNNVGQCDIPEIFRSKE
;
A
#
# COMPACT_ATOMS: atom_id res chain seq x y z
N MET A 1 -1.57 -5.63 45.31
CA MET A 1 -0.92 -4.63 44.45
C MET A 1 -0.01 -5.35 43.47
N LYS A 2 -0.59 -5.80 42.36
CA LYS A 2 0.07 -6.44 41.22
C LYS A 2 -0.54 -5.79 39.98
N LYS A 3 0.28 -5.60 38.94
CA LYS A 3 0.01 -4.96 37.63
C LYS A 3 0.33 -3.46 37.60
N ILE A 4 1.51 -3.15 37.07
CA ILE A 4 1.78 -2.30 35.89
C ILE A 4 3.31 -2.34 35.73
N PHE A 5 3.80 -3.25 34.89
CA PHE A 5 5.21 -3.38 34.48
C PHE A 5 5.16 -4.02 33.09
N LEU A 6 4.91 -3.21 32.06
CA LEU A 6 5.32 -3.47 30.67
C LEU A 6 5.01 -2.24 29.80
N ALA A 7 6.00 -1.36 29.67
CA ALA A 7 6.23 -0.45 28.55
C ALA A 7 7.38 0.47 28.99
N ILE A 8 8.31 0.78 28.09
CA ILE A 8 9.61 1.46 28.35
C ILE A 8 10.70 0.49 28.83
N GLN A 9 11.09 -0.43 27.95
CA GLN A 9 12.47 -0.92 27.97
C GLN A 9 12.95 -1.24 26.54
N ILE A 10 12.98 -0.21 25.70
CA ILE A 10 13.70 -0.23 24.43
C ILE A 10 14.46 1.12 24.36
N PHE A 11 15.78 1.02 24.19
CA PHE A 11 16.78 2.09 24.08
C PHE A 11 17.20 2.87 25.34
N MET A 12 17.93 2.20 26.25
CA MET A 12 19.10 2.82 26.91
C MET A 12 20.00 1.74 27.53
N VAL A 13 21.04 1.32 26.81
CA VAL A 13 22.20 0.65 27.44
C VAL A 13 23.47 1.20 26.81
N ILE A 14 24.15 2.09 27.54
CA ILE A 14 25.54 2.46 27.28
C ILE A 14 26.38 2.09 28.50
N LEU A 15 27.45 1.33 28.23
CA LEU A 15 28.67 1.03 29.01
C LEU A 15 28.59 0.15 30.27
N LEU A 16 29.13 -1.08 30.16
CA LEU A 16 30.42 -1.47 30.77
C LEU A 16 30.97 -2.76 30.11
N ALA A 17 32.30 -2.85 30.11
CA ALA A 17 33.19 -3.68 29.29
C ALA A 17 32.95 -5.21 29.26
N GLY A 18 33.32 -5.86 28.14
CA GLY A 18 34.02 -7.15 28.21
C GLY A 18 33.34 -8.41 27.67
N CYS A 19 32.28 -8.33 26.87
CA CYS A 19 31.76 -9.51 26.14
C CYS A 19 31.19 -9.04 24.80
N GLY A 20 31.59 -9.69 23.71
CA GLY A 20 31.22 -9.33 22.33
C GLY A 20 29.71 -9.31 22.13
N ARG A 21 29.09 -8.17 22.42
CA ARG A 21 27.69 -7.91 22.17
C ARG A 21 27.56 -7.60 20.70
N ILE A 22 26.89 -8.49 19.96
CA ILE A 22 26.49 -8.22 18.59
C ILE A 22 25.58 -6.99 18.69
N GLU A 23 26.04 -5.83 18.24
CA GLU A 23 25.16 -4.68 18.02
C GLU A 23 24.27 -5.07 16.84
N GLU A 24 23.10 -5.63 17.15
CA GLU A 24 22.09 -5.89 16.13
C GLU A 24 21.65 -4.53 15.56
N ARG A 25 21.89 -4.33 14.27
CA ARG A 25 21.42 -3.17 13.52
C ARG A 25 19.90 -3.06 13.74
N PRO A 26 19.36 -1.85 14.00
CA PRO A 26 17.92 -1.70 14.16
C PRO A 26 17.19 -2.16 12.89
N PRO A 27 16.02 -2.81 13.01
CA PRO A 27 15.25 -3.25 11.85
C PRO A 27 14.97 -2.10 10.87
N GLN A 28 14.91 -2.42 9.59
CA GLN A 28 14.85 -1.43 8.51
C GLN A 28 13.55 -1.56 7.73
N ILE A 29 13.03 -0.44 7.28
CA ILE A 29 11.82 -0.42 6.46
C ILE A 29 12.10 -1.13 5.13
N VAL A 30 11.33 -2.16 4.82
CA VAL A 30 11.35 -2.87 3.54
C VAL A 30 10.11 -2.59 2.69
N LYS A 31 9.00 -2.19 3.30
CA LYS A 31 7.79 -1.77 2.60
C LYS A 31 7.06 -0.68 3.36
N ILE A 32 6.48 0.25 2.62
CA ILE A 32 5.51 1.24 3.10
C ILE A 32 4.16 0.97 2.43
N SER A 33 3.06 1.26 3.12
CA SER A 33 1.70 1.20 2.58
C SER A 33 0.83 2.22 3.30
N ALA A 34 -0.06 2.86 2.57
CA ALA A 34 -0.95 3.89 3.06
C ALA A 34 -2.38 3.54 2.62
N GLY A 35 -3.34 3.76 3.52
CA GLY A 35 -4.75 3.54 3.27
C GLY A 35 -5.56 4.80 3.54
N GLY A 36 -6.84 4.64 3.83
CA GLY A 36 -7.74 5.81 3.92
C GLY A 36 -7.43 6.76 5.07
N TYR A 37 -7.07 6.20 6.23
CA TYR A 37 -6.93 6.96 7.48
C TYR A 37 -5.69 6.58 8.29
N HIS A 38 -4.92 5.62 7.80
CA HIS A 38 -3.73 5.11 8.48
C HIS A 38 -2.66 4.70 7.48
N SER A 39 -1.50 4.47 8.05
CA SER A 39 -0.22 4.28 7.38
C SER A 39 0.51 3.15 8.08
N ALA A 40 1.27 2.34 7.34
CA ALA A 40 2.07 1.29 7.95
C ALA A 40 3.40 1.06 7.23
N VAL A 41 4.36 0.54 7.99
CA VAL A 41 5.62 0.02 7.49
C VAL A 41 5.82 -1.43 7.89
N LEU A 42 6.44 -2.20 7.00
CA LEU A 42 6.99 -3.52 7.25
C LEU A 42 8.50 -3.40 7.42
N LEU A 43 9.03 -4.03 8.45
CA LEU A 43 10.46 -4.09 8.73
C LEU A 43 11.08 -5.42 8.27
N ASP A 44 12.40 -5.44 8.06
CA ASP A 44 13.16 -6.60 7.59
C ASP A 44 13.16 -7.80 8.57
N ASP A 45 12.85 -7.57 9.84
CA ASP A 45 12.62 -8.61 10.85
C ASP A 45 11.18 -9.19 10.82
N GLY A 46 10.33 -8.69 9.93
CA GLY A 46 8.94 -9.10 9.77
C GLY A 46 7.97 -8.47 10.77
N SER A 47 8.41 -7.46 11.53
CA SER A 47 7.53 -6.64 12.36
C SER A 47 6.83 -5.54 11.56
N VAL A 48 5.67 -5.10 12.05
CA VAL A 48 4.83 -4.07 11.40
C VAL A 48 4.54 -2.95 12.39
N ILE A 49 4.69 -1.70 11.93
CA ILE A 49 4.37 -0.50 12.69
C ILE A 49 3.36 0.32 11.90
N ALA A 50 2.21 0.62 12.52
CA ALA A 50 1.15 1.43 11.93
C ALA A 50 0.85 2.69 12.77
N TRP A 51 0.35 3.74 12.12
CA TRP A 51 -0.06 5.00 12.74
C TRP A 51 -1.22 5.64 11.95
N GLY A 52 -1.93 6.59 12.56
CA GLY A 52 -3.21 7.14 12.07
C GLY A 52 -4.41 6.58 12.83
N ASP A 53 -5.64 6.79 12.31
CA ASP A 53 -6.87 6.30 12.94
C ASP A 53 -7.51 5.22 12.10
N ASN A 54 -7.64 4.04 12.69
CA ASN A 54 -8.57 3.02 12.24
C ASN A 54 -9.11 2.36 13.51
N ILE A 55 -10.40 2.03 13.50
CA ILE A 55 -11.24 1.66 14.65
C ILE A 55 -10.56 0.62 15.56
N ASP A 56 -9.76 -0.29 14.97
CA ASP A 56 -8.92 -1.25 15.70
C ASP A 56 -7.39 -1.00 15.64
N VAL A 57 -6.91 -0.11 14.76
CA VAL A 57 -5.48 0.28 14.64
C VAL A 57 -5.05 1.22 15.76
N ARG A 58 -5.99 1.82 16.51
CA ARG A 58 -5.68 2.38 17.84
C ARG A 58 -4.96 1.37 18.76
N ARG A 59 -5.08 0.07 18.45
CA ARG A 59 -4.42 -1.05 19.11
C ARG A 59 -3.21 -1.64 18.37
N VAL A 60 -3.04 -1.41 17.06
CA VAL A 60 -1.85 -1.87 16.31
C VAL A 60 -0.73 -0.85 16.50
N ILE A 61 -0.36 -0.63 17.76
CA ILE A 61 0.91 -0.02 18.14
C ILE A 61 1.92 -1.17 18.14
N ALA A 62 2.87 -1.11 17.20
CA ALA A 62 4.16 -1.80 17.17
C ALA A 62 4.30 -3.14 17.94
N ASN A 63 4.68 -4.19 17.19
CA ASN A 63 5.33 -5.43 17.66
C ASN A 63 4.45 -6.64 18.03
N GLU A 64 3.16 -6.69 17.68
CA GLU A 64 2.35 -7.90 17.92
C GLU A 64 2.55 -9.00 16.86
N PHE A 65 3.04 -8.64 15.66
CA PHE A 65 3.23 -9.57 14.54
C PHE A 65 4.71 -9.74 14.21
N SER A 66 5.09 -10.99 13.89
CA SER A 66 6.40 -11.40 13.40
C SER A 66 6.22 -12.30 12.18
N ASP A 67 7.29 -12.49 11.41
CA ASP A 67 7.31 -13.27 10.15
C ASP A 67 6.38 -12.71 9.05
N VAL A 68 6.00 -11.44 9.13
CA VAL A 68 5.28 -10.77 8.03
C VAL A 68 6.25 -10.55 6.86
N ILE A 69 5.78 -10.82 5.66
CA ILE A 69 6.54 -10.64 4.41
C ILE A 69 5.85 -9.66 3.46
N ASP A 70 4.57 -9.37 3.67
CA ASP A 70 3.87 -8.34 2.92
C ASP A 70 2.78 -7.65 3.74
N ILE A 71 2.52 -6.38 3.42
CA ILE A 71 1.45 -5.57 4.00
C ILE A 71 0.64 -4.87 2.90
N ALA A 72 -0.66 -4.73 3.14
CA ALA A 72 -1.56 -3.89 2.36
C ALA A 72 -2.53 -3.17 3.29
N VAL A 73 -2.61 -1.84 3.14
CA VAL A 73 -3.33 -0.93 4.04
C VAL A 73 -4.51 -0.37 3.27
N GLY A 74 -5.73 -0.79 3.62
CA GLY A 74 -6.96 -0.33 3.00
C GLY A 74 -7.58 0.87 3.71
N ARG A 75 -8.82 1.21 3.34
CA ARG A 75 -9.54 2.34 3.95
C ARG A 75 -9.76 2.17 5.46
N TYR A 76 -10.23 0.99 5.86
CA TYR A 76 -10.59 0.67 7.24
C TYR A 76 -10.01 -0.66 7.73
N ASN A 77 -9.11 -1.27 6.96
CA ASN A 77 -8.50 -2.55 7.30
C ASN A 77 -7.01 -2.59 6.93
N THR A 78 -6.29 -3.53 7.52
CA THR A 78 -4.90 -3.85 7.20
C THR A 78 -4.79 -5.35 6.99
N VAL A 79 -4.07 -5.74 5.95
CA VAL A 79 -3.87 -7.14 5.59
C VAL A 79 -2.39 -7.45 5.66
N LEU A 80 -2.06 -8.54 6.34
CA LEU A 80 -0.70 -9.03 6.53
C LEU A 80 -0.57 -10.39 5.86
N LEU A 81 0.51 -10.60 5.11
CA LEU A 81 0.90 -11.91 4.61
C LEU A 81 2.12 -12.38 5.41
N LYS A 82 2.00 -13.55 6.04
CA LYS A 82 3.09 -14.19 6.77
C LYS A 82 3.89 -15.13 5.87
N ARG A 83 5.14 -15.40 6.23
CA ARG A 83 6.06 -16.28 5.49
C ARG A 83 5.54 -17.70 5.27
N ASP A 84 4.67 -18.19 6.14
CA ASP A 84 4.03 -19.51 6.02
C ASP A 84 2.82 -19.53 5.06
N GLY A 85 2.48 -18.38 4.46
CA GLY A 85 1.32 -18.20 3.58
C GLY A 85 0.04 -17.79 4.31
N THR A 86 0.07 -17.67 5.63
CA THR A 86 -1.09 -17.19 6.42
C THR A 86 -1.38 -15.75 6.12
N VAL A 87 -2.67 -15.44 5.91
CA VAL A 87 -3.17 -14.07 5.79
C VAL A 87 -3.85 -13.68 7.10
N VAL A 88 -3.61 -12.46 7.56
CA VAL A 88 -4.29 -11.87 8.73
C VAL A 88 -4.91 -10.56 8.30
N THR A 89 -6.22 -10.41 8.49
CA THR A 89 -6.91 -9.13 8.29
C THR A 89 -7.32 -8.51 9.61
N LEU A 90 -7.07 -7.21 9.75
CA LEU A 90 -7.31 -6.42 10.95
C LEU A 90 -8.15 -5.20 10.57
N GLY A 91 -9.06 -4.77 11.45
CA GLY A 91 -9.88 -3.58 11.24
C GLY A 91 -11.37 -3.88 11.11
N ASP A 92 -12.08 -2.99 10.42
CA ASP A 92 -13.55 -3.00 10.36
C ASP A 92 -14.10 -4.29 9.72
N THR A 93 -15.08 -4.91 10.38
CA THR A 93 -15.80 -6.12 9.94
C THR A 93 -17.22 -5.83 9.47
N THR A 94 -17.65 -4.56 9.40
CA THR A 94 -19.02 -4.16 9.04
C THR A 94 -19.48 -4.75 7.70
N TYR A 95 -18.57 -4.90 6.74
CA TYR A 95 -18.83 -5.54 5.44
C TYR A 95 -18.09 -6.88 5.29
N GLY A 96 -17.55 -7.44 6.37
CA GLY A 96 -16.74 -8.65 6.38
C GLY A 96 -15.35 -8.49 5.78
N GLN A 97 -14.89 -7.27 5.50
CA GLN A 97 -13.59 -7.00 4.87
C GLN A 97 -12.39 -7.41 5.73
N ALA A 98 -12.59 -7.47 7.05
CA ALA A 98 -11.63 -8.01 8.01
C ALA A 98 -11.97 -9.43 8.52
N ASP A 99 -12.95 -10.12 7.92
CA ASP A 99 -13.27 -11.52 8.25
C ASP A 99 -12.42 -12.47 7.40
N THR A 100 -11.18 -12.72 7.81
CA THR A 100 -10.26 -13.59 7.06
C THR A 100 -10.88 -14.99 6.85
N PRO A 101 -11.04 -15.46 5.59
CA PRO A 101 -11.52 -16.82 5.33
C PRO A 101 -10.52 -17.88 5.78
N GLU A 102 -11.04 -19.02 6.24
CA GLU A 102 -10.21 -20.20 6.46
C GLU A 102 -9.80 -20.84 5.12
N CYS A 103 -8.70 -21.59 5.12
CA CYS A 103 -8.29 -22.45 4.00
C CYS A 103 -7.99 -21.71 2.66
N LEU A 104 -7.35 -20.55 2.73
CA LEU A 104 -6.94 -19.77 1.53
C LEU A 104 -5.87 -20.45 0.65
N GLY A 105 -5.22 -21.51 1.13
CA GLY A 105 -4.06 -22.10 0.48
C GLY A 105 -2.79 -21.25 0.70
N LYS A 106 -1.80 -21.39 -0.18
CA LYS A 106 -0.57 -20.60 -0.12
C LYS A 106 -0.74 -19.31 -0.92
N ILE A 107 -0.72 -18.18 -0.23
CA ILE A 107 -0.91 -16.86 -0.82
C ILE A 107 0.44 -16.26 -1.23
N LYS A 108 0.52 -15.74 -2.46
CA LYS A 108 1.70 -15.05 -3.01
C LYS A 108 1.53 -13.54 -3.12
N GLN A 109 0.30 -13.04 -3.11
CA GLN A 109 0.01 -11.60 -3.15
C GLN A 109 -1.26 -11.29 -2.36
N ILE A 110 -1.24 -10.18 -1.62
CA ILE A 110 -2.40 -9.58 -0.96
C ILE A 110 -2.66 -8.19 -1.55
N ASP A 111 -3.92 -7.77 -1.56
CA ASP A 111 -4.30 -6.39 -1.84
C ASP A 111 -5.64 -6.03 -1.21
N VAL A 112 -5.93 -4.74 -1.08
CA VAL A 112 -7.08 -4.26 -0.30
C VAL A 112 -7.80 -3.13 -1.04
N GLY A 113 -9.13 -3.26 -1.15
CA GLY A 113 -9.99 -2.18 -1.63
C GLY A 113 -10.63 -1.37 -0.49
N ASN A 114 -11.66 -0.58 -0.78
CA ASN A 114 -12.32 0.22 0.29
C ASN A 114 -12.99 -0.64 1.37
N ILE A 115 -13.66 -1.71 0.92
CA ILE A 115 -14.58 -2.54 1.73
C ILE A 115 -14.47 -4.03 1.37
N PHE A 116 -13.35 -4.44 0.80
CA PHE A 116 -13.05 -5.83 0.48
C PHE A 116 -11.55 -6.09 0.49
N THR A 117 -11.19 -7.35 0.66
CA THR A 117 -9.80 -7.84 0.57
C THR A 117 -9.69 -8.82 -0.58
N ALA A 118 -8.55 -8.81 -1.28
CA ALA A 118 -8.24 -9.74 -2.34
C ALA A 118 -6.90 -10.44 -2.08
N VAL A 119 -6.82 -11.72 -2.43
CA VAL A 119 -5.57 -12.49 -2.39
C VAL A 119 -5.41 -13.31 -3.65
N LEU A 120 -4.16 -13.52 -4.03
CA LEU A 120 -3.77 -14.37 -5.14
C LEU A 120 -2.92 -15.53 -4.61
N ASP A 121 -3.38 -16.75 -4.88
CA ASP A 121 -2.65 -17.96 -4.48
C ASP A 121 -1.56 -18.36 -5.49
N GLU A 122 -0.66 -19.27 -5.07
CA GLU A 122 0.44 -19.78 -5.91
C GLU A 122 -0.04 -20.48 -7.19
N ASN A 123 -1.30 -20.93 -7.26
CA ASN A 123 -1.90 -21.54 -8.45
C ASN A 123 -2.50 -20.50 -9.41
N GLY A 124 -2.44 -19.22 -9.05
CA GLY A 124 -2.96 -18.11 -9.85
C GLY A 124 -4.47 -17.93 -9.71
N ARG A 125 -5.09 -18.40 -8.62
CA ARG A 125 -6.50 -18.17 -8.31
C ARG A 125 -6.64 -17.00 -7.35
N VAL A 126 -7.56 -16.10 -7.68
CA VAL A 126 -7.94 -14.97 -6.82
C VAL A 126 -9.10 -15.36 -5.92
N THR A 127 -9.00 -14.98 -4.64
CA THR A 127 -10.10 -15.07 -3.66
C THR A 127 -10.35 -13.67 -3.12
N THR A 128 -11.62 -13.27 -3.04
CA THR A 128 -12.04 -11.99 -2.50
C THR A 128 -13.08 -12.20 -1.40
N TRP A 129 -13.03 -11.39 -0.35
CA TRP A 129 -14.06 -11.36 0.70
C TRP A 129 -14.30 -9.93 1.18
N GLY A 130 -15.44 -9.72 1.83
CA GLY A 130 -16.01 -8.40 2.06
C GLY A 130 -17.44 -8.36 1.52
N THR A 131 -17.84 -7.23 0.95
CA THR A 131 -19.22 -7.03 0.47
C THR A 131 -19.65 -7.99 -0.66
N ASP A 132 -20.88 -8.50 -0.54
CA ASP A 132 -21.45 -9.59 -1.37
C ASP A 132 -22.00 -9.19 -2.77
N GLY A 133 -21.95 -7.90 -3.13
CA GLY A 133 -22.81 -7.37 -4.20
C GLY A 133 -22.23 -7.34 -5.61
N GLU A 134 -21.03 -6.75 -5.78
CA GLU A 134 -20.55 -6.32 -7.10
C GLU A 134 -19.12 -6.78 -7.46
N PHE A 135 -18.46 -7.56 -6.59
CA PHE A 135 -17.04 -7.92 -6.70
C PHE A 135 -16.76 -9.34 -7.11
N ARG A 136 -17.80 -10.09 -7.52
CA ARG A 136 -17.64 -11.52 -7.79
C ARG A 136 -16.54 -11.74 -8.81
N VAL A 137 -15.55 -12.52 -8.40
CA VAL A 137 -14.47 -12.99 -9.27
C VAL A 137 -15.12 -13.63 -10.51
N PRO A 138 -14.79 -13.17 -11.72
CA PRO A 138 -15.32 -13.76 -12.95
C PRO A 138 -15.05 -15.26 -12.99
N GLU A 139 -16.02 -16.03 -13.49
CA GLU A 139 -15.80 -17.45 -13.73
C GLU A 139 -14.79 -17.66 -14.87
N ASN A 140 -14.02 -18.75 -14.81
CA ASN A 140 -13.12 -19.20 -15.88
C ASN A 140 -11.97 -18.22 -16.21
N LEU A 141 -11.40 -17.56 -15.20
CA LEU A 141 -10.14 -16.84 -15.37
C LEU A 141 -8.99 -17.82 -15.68
N GLU A 142 -8.15 -17.45 -16.66
CA GLU A 142 -6.82 -18.06 -16.80
C GLU A 142 -5.97 -17.74 -15.56
N SER A 143 -4.90 -18.50 -15.36
CA SER A 143 -3.98 -18.30 -14.23
C SER A 143 -3.46 -16.87 -14.19
N LEU A 144 -3.57 -16.27 -13.01
CA LEU A 144 -3.19 -14.87 -12.77
C LEU A 144 -1.77 -14.77 -12.19
N SER A 145 -1.02 -13.81 -12.71
CA SER A 145 0.31 -13.46 -12.23
C SER A 145 0.27 -12.35 -11.18
N LYS A 146 -0.71 -11.43 -11.28
CA LYS A 146 -0.83 -10.27 -10.39
C LYS A 146 -2.27 -9.79 -10.26
N ILE A 147 -2.63 -9.23 -9.11
CA ILE A 147 -3.91 -8.54 -8.85
C ILE A 147 -3.68 -7.09 -8.40
N ALA A 148 -4.71 -6.26 -8.54
CA ALA A 148 -4.83 -4.98 -7.84
C ALA A 148 -6.29 -4.77 -7.40
N ALA A 149 -6.49 -4.38 -6.14
CA ALA A 149 -7.80 -4.09 -5.55
C ALA A 149 -7.96 -2.58 -5.43
N GLY A 150 -9.01 -2.03 -6.05
CA GLY A 150 -9.32 -0.61 -6.02
C GLY A 150 -10.47 -0.29 -5.09
N GLY A 151 -10.96 0.94 -5.17
CA GLY A 151 -12.03 1.39 -4.29
C GLY A 151 -13.27 0.51 -4.37
N ASN A 152 -13.80 0.25 -5.57
CA ASN A 152 -14.87 -0.72 -5.78
C ASN A 152 -14.70 -1.54 -7.09
N HIS A 153 -13.48 -1.69 -7.58
CA HIS A 153 -13.15 -2.48 -8.77
C HIS A 153 -11.84 -3.23 -8.57
N MET A 154 -11.52 -4.15 -9.48
CA MET A 154 -10.28 -4.92 -9.47
C MET A 154 -9.67 -4.96 -10.86
N LEU A 155 -8.35 -5.08 -10.88
CA LEU A 155 -7.60 -5.53 -12.03
C LEU A 155 -6.89 -6.85 -11.74
N ALA A 156 -6.70 -7.66 -12.77
CA ALA A 156 -5.72 -8.74 -12.72
C ALA A 156 -4.99 -8.90 -14.05
N LEU A 157 -3.73 -9.32 -13.94
CA LEU A 157 -2.89 -9.68 -15.06
C LEU A 157 -2.86 -11.20 -15.18
N GLN A 158 -3.26 -11.71 -16.35
CA GLN A 158 -3.12 -13.11 -16.70
C GLN A 158 -1.66 -13.41 -17.08
N GLU A 159 -1.20 -14.65 -16.89
CA GLU A 159 0.14 -15.10 -17.28
C GLU A 159 0.43 -14.91 -18.78
N ASN A 160 -0.61 -14.84 -19.61
CA ASN A 160 -0.51 -14.53 -21.05
C ASN A 160 -0.27 -13.03 -21.36
N GLY A 161 -0.21 -12.16 -20.33
CA GLY A 161 -0.02 -10.71 -20.46
C GLY A 161 -1.30 -9.88 -20.61
N LYS A 162 -2.48 -10.50 -20.62
CA LYS A 162 -3.76 -9.80 -20.72
C LYS A 162 -4.18 -9.21 -19.38
N LEU A 163 -4.40 -7.91 -19.35
CA LEU A 163 -5.02 -7.21 -18.23
C LEU A 163 -6.54 -7.28 -18.34
N ILE A 164 -7.20 -7.61 -17.24
CA ILE A 164 -8.66 -7.69 -17.12
C ILE A 164 -9.11 -6.85 -15.92
N GLY A 165 -10.28 -6.21 -16.05
CA GLY A 165 -10.91 -5.47 -14.96
C GLY A 165 -12.34 -5.95 -14.71
N TRP A 166 -12.76 -5.95 -13.45
CA TRP A 166 -14.14 -6.26 -13.06
C TRP A 166 -14.52 -5.53 -11.75
N GLY A 167 -15.82 -5.46 -11.46
CA GLY A 167 -16.37 -4.71 -10.34
C GLY A 167 -17.22 -3.54 -10.81
N LYS A 168 -17.28 -2.48 -10.00
CA LYS A 168 -17.93 -1.22 -10.38
C LYS A 168 -17.21 -0.62 -11.60
N ASP A 169 -17.98 -0.15 -12.57
CA ASP A 169 -17.47 0.43 -13.82
C ASP A 169 -18.19 1.74 -14.19
N THR A 170 -18.51 2.57 -13.19
CA THR A 170 -19.33 3.78 -13.41
C THR A 170 -18.60 4.82 -14.24
N PHE A 171 -17.28 4.83 -14.20
CA PHE A 171 -16.40 5.75 -14.90
C PHE A 171 -15.53 5.05 -15.95
N GLY A 172 -15.78 3.78 -16.27
CA GLY A 172 -14.94 3.00 -17.18
C GLY A 172 -13.66 2.47 -16.53
N GLU A 173 -13.54 2.44 -15.21
CA GLU A 173 -12.38 1.95 -14.46
C GLU A 173 -11.98 0.49 -14.82
N CYS A 174 -12.96 -0.37 -15.17
CA CYS A 174 -12.74 -1.74 -15.62
C CYS A 174 -12.49 -1.85 -17.14
N SER A 175 -12.74 -0.78 -17.90
CA SER A 175 -12.64 -0.74 -19.36
C SER A 175 -11.19 -0.60 -19.85
N VAL A 176 -10.44 -1.70 -19.79
CA VAL A 176 -9.01 -1.76 -20.15
C VAL A 176 -8.76 -1.22 -21.58
N PRO A 177 -7.95 -0.15 -21.73
CA PRO A 177 -7.60 0.39 -23.04
C PRO A 177 -6.87 -0.62 -23.93
N LYS A 178 -7.12 -0.55 -25.24
CA LYS A 178 -6.37 -1.37 -26.21
C LYS A 178 -4.95 -0.84 -26.37
N GLY A 179 -3.99 -1.75 -26.58
CA GLY A 179 -2.62 -1.38 -26.96
C GLY A 179 -1.74 -0.91 -25.81
N LEU A 180 -2.02 -1.32 -24.56
CA LEU A 180 -1.16 -1.01 -23.41
C LEU A 180 0.28 -1.55 -23.55
N GLY A 181 0.48 -2.63 -24.30
CA GLY A 181 1.80 -3.24 -24.46
C GLY A 181 2.26 -3.92 -23.16
N ASN A 182 3.57 -3.86 -22.88
CA ASN A 182 4.16 -4.53 -21.72
C ASN A 182 3.91 -3.74 -20.42
N ILE A 183 3.18 -4.36 -19.50
CA ILE A 183 2.81 -3.81 -18.21
C ILE A 183 3.88 -4.19 -17.18
N LYS A 184 4.44 -3.19 -16.50
CA LYS A 184 5.39 -3.35 -15.38
C LYS A 184 4.65 -3.40 -14.05
N ASP A 185 3.71 -2.47 -13.85
CA ASP A 185 2.91 -2.38 -12.63
C ASP A 185 1.53 -1.79 -12.93
N PHE A 186 0.58 -2.01 -12.04
CA PHE A 186 -0.74 -1.39 -12.08
C PHE A 186 -1.32 -1.22 -10.68
N LYS A 187 -2.08 -0.14 -10.53
CA LYS A 187 -2.73 0.26 -9.28
C LYS A 187 -4.15 0.71 -9.57
N THR A 188 -4.97 0.60 -8.55
CA THR A 188 -6.40 0.91 -8.60
C THR A 188 -6.75 1.61 -7.31
N GLU A 189 -7.42 2.76 -7.36
CA GLU A 189 -7.87 3.47 -6.15
C GLU A 189 -9.14 4.27 -6.45
N ALA A 190 -10.09 4.30 -5.51
CA ALA A 190 -11.44 4.83 -5.71
C ALA A 190 -12.13 4.31 -7.00
N GLY A 191 -12.03 5.07 -8.10
CA GLY A 191 -12.52 4.74 -9.44
C GLY A 191 -11.50 5.06 -10.54
N ALA A 192 -10.21 5.07 -10.19
CA ALA A 192 -9.10 5.30 -11.08
C ALA A 192 -8.29 4.03 -11.26
N THR A 193 -7.79 3.86 -12.48
CA THR A 193 -6.87 2.78 -12.83
C THR A 193 -5.60 3.36 -13.42
N ILE A 194 -4.46 2.91 -12.93
CA ILE A 194 -3.14 3.37 -13.35
C ILE A 194 -2.31 2.16 -13.77
N VAL A 195 -1.65 2.28 -14.92
CA VAL A 195 -0.70 1.29 -15.43
C VAL A 195 0.64 1.99 -15.65
N LEU A 196 1.69 1.42 -15.08
CA LEU A 196 3.06 1.70 -15.43
C LEU A 196 3.53 0.65 -16.44
N LYS A 197 3.94 1.10 -17.62
CA LYS A 197 4.55 0.24 -18.63
C LYS A 197 6.05 0.06 -18.39
N GLU A 198 6.62 -0.99 -18.99
CA GLU A 198 8.07 -1.25 -18.94
C GLU A 198 8.93 -0.14 -19.54
N ASP A 199 8.38 0.64 -20.48
CA ASP A 199 9.06 1.81 -21.06
C ASP A 199 8.98 3.08 -20.18
N GLY A 200 8.42 2.98 -18.97
CA GLY A 200 8.25 4.09 -18.03
C GLY A 200 7.05 4.98 -18.33
N THR A 201 6.22 4.66 -19.33
CA THR A 201 4.99 5.40 -19.63
C THR A 201 3.91 5.06 -18.59
N VAL A 202 3.25 6.09 -18.07
CA VAL A 202 2.09 5.96 -17.19
C VAL A 202 0.81 6.17 -18.00
N VAL A 203 -0.13 5.23 -17.91
CA VAL A 203 -1.45 5.32 -18.52
C VAL A 203 -2.49 5.29 -17.42
N THR A 204 -3.39 6.28 -17.41
CA THR A 204 -4.47 6.39 -16.43
C THR A 204 -5.82 6.47 -17.12
N TRP A 205 -6.84 5.80 -16.57
CA TRP A 205 -8.23 5.90 -17.03
C TRP A 205 -9.21 5.71 -15.87
N GLY A 206 -10.50 5.86 -16.14
CA GLY A 206 -11.57 5.83 -15.13
C GLY A 206 -12.03 7.24 -14.80
N ILE A 207 -11.94 7.65 -13.53
CA ILE A 207 -12.42 8.97 -13.09
C ILE A 207 -11.73 10.14 -13.81
N SER A 208 -12.55 11.09 -14.28
CA SER A 208 -12.18 12.12 -15.27
C SER A 208 -11.23 13.22 -14.80
N TYR A 209 -10.92 13.29 -13.49
CA TYR A 209 -9.98 14.29 -12.95
C TYR A 209 -8.51 13.93 -13.22
N LEU A 210 -8.21 12.67 -13.54
CA LEU A 210 -6.85 12.22 -13.84
C LEU A 210 -6.45 12.41 -15.31
N GLU A 211 -7.42 12.37 -16.23
CA GLU A 211 -7.16 12.43 -17.68
C GLU A 211 -6.71 13.82 -18.19
N LYS A 212 -6.83 14.85 -17.34
CA LYS A 212 -6.59 16.26 -17.72
C LYS A 212 -5.24 16.81 -17.28
N SER A 213 -4.36 16.04 -16.65
CA SER A 213 -3.04 16.56 -16.28
C SER A 213 -2.06 16.43 -17.44
N ASP A 214 -1.54 17.56 -17.95
CA ASP A 214 -0.40 17.59 -18.88
C ASP A 214 0.86 16.92 -18.28
N VAL A 215 0.87 16.75 -16.95
CA VAL A 215 1.88 16.01 -16.19
C VAL A 215 1.99 14.58 -16.70
N SER A 216 0.88 13.83 -16.76
CA SER A 216 0.88 12.41 -17.16
C SER A 216 1.52 12.15 -18.53
N ARG A 217 1.30 13.07 -19.49
CA ARG A 217 1.78 12.93 -20.88
C ARG A 217 3.28 13.14 -21.04
N ASN A 218 3.89 13.89 -20.13
CA ASN A 218 5.29 14.29 -20.22
C ASN A 218 6.21 13.59 -19.21
N LEU A 219 5.65 12.71 -18.36
CA LEU A 219 6.45 11.90 -17.45
C LEU A 219 7.34 10.93 -18.21
N LYS A 220 8.61 10.88 -17.78
CA LYS A 220 9.66 9.97 -18.26
C LYS A 220 10.38 9.39 -17.05
N ASP A 221 11.00 8.23 -17.27
CA ASP A 221 11.82 7.54 -16.28
C ASP A 221 11.07 7.18 -14.98
N VAL A 222 9.75 6.98 -15.07
CA VAL A 222 8.94 6.54 -13.93
C VAL A 222 9.25 5.09 -13.60
N ILE A 223 9.56 4.82 -12.33
CA ILE A 223 9.90 3.48 -11.84
C ILE A 223 8.83 2.88 -10.95
N ALA A 224 8.00 3.70 -10.30
CA ALA A 224 6.88 3.28 -9.48
C ALA A 224 5.74 4.32 -9.53
N VAL A 225 4.52 3.86 -9.31
CA VAL A 225 3.31 4.68 -9.23
C VAL A 225 2.46 4.20 -8.07
N ASP A 226 1.72 5.11 -7.45
CA ASP A 226 0.65 4.79 -6.53
C ASP A 226 -0.48 5.82 -6.61
N ALA A 227 -1.62 5.51 -6.02
CA ALA A 227 -2.84 6.28 -6.20
C ALA A 227 -3.56 6.49 -4.88
N GLY A 228 -4.11 7.69 -4.71
CA GLY A 228 -5.06 8.00 -3.65
C GLY A 228 -6.43 8.36 -4.22
N ARG A 229 -7.31 8.92 -3.38
CA ARG A 229 -8.67 9.26 -3.78
C ARG A 229 -8.68 10.47 -4.72
N GLY A 230 -8.51 10.21 -6.02
CA GLY A 230 -8.57 11.23 -7.07
C GLY A 230 -7.23 11.88 -7.41
N PHE A 231 -6.11 11.36 -6.89
CA PHE A 231 -4.76 11.82 -7.23
C PHE A 231 -3.80 10.64 -7.46
N VAL A 232 -2.69 10.91 -8.14
CA VAL A 232 -1.64 9.94 -8.46
C VAL A 232 -0.31 10.49 -8.02
N VAL A 233 0.56 9.61 -7.55
CA VAL A 233 1.97 9.87 -7.28
C VAL A 233 2.83 8.96 -8.16
N ALA A 234 3.91 9.52 -8.70
CA ALA A 234 4.90 8.80 -9.48
C ALA A 234 6.30 9.06 -8.93
N LEU A 235 7.09 7.99 -8.83
CA LEU A 235 8.50 8.04 -8.47
C LEU A 235 9.35 7.86 -9.73
N LYS A 236 10.26 8.80 -9.97
CA LYS A 236 11.25 8.74 -11.04
C LYS A 236 12.52 8.02 -10.59
N SER A 237 13.28 7.50 -11.56
CA SER A 237 14.55 6.79 -11.32
C SER A 237 15.64 7.63 -10.64
N ASP A 238 15.55 8.96 -10.72
CA ASP A 238 16.44 9.92 -10.07
C ASP A 238 16.04 10.23 -8.60
N GLY A 239 14.97 9.60 -8.09
CA GLY A 239 14.47 9.82 -6.74
C GLY A 239 13.53 11.03 -6.60
N THR A 240 13.13 11.66 -7.71
CA THR A 240 12.12 12.74 -7.73
C THR A 240 10.71 12.16 -7.66
N VAL A 241 9.85 12.79 -6.86
CA VAL A 241 8.42 12.47 -6.79
C VAL A 241 7.62 13.54 -7.53
N VAL A 242 6.63 13.10 -8.30
CA VAL A 242 5.66 13.97 -8.98
C VAL A 242 4.25 13.52 -8.59
N ALA A 243 3.35 14.48 -8.34
CA ALA A 243 1.96 14.20 -8.03
C ALA A 243 1.02 15.05 -8.90
N TRP A 244 -0.18 14.53 -9.18
CA TRP A 244 -1.22 15.26 -9.89
C TRP A 244 -2.61 14.71 -9.58
N GLY A 245 -3.63 15.54 -9.79
CA GLY A 245 -5.03 15.21 -9.54
C GLY A 245 -5.62 16.13 -8.48
N ASP A 246 -6.47 15.57 -7.61
CA ASP A 246 -7.02 16.28 -6.46
C ASP A 246 -5.91 16.77 -5.52
N ASN A 247 -6.10 17.99 -5.01
CA ASN A 247 -5.16 18.64 -4.10
C ASN A 247 -5.86 19.42 -2.98
N ASP A 248 -7.13 19.12 -2.71
CA ASP A 248 -7.91 19.82 -1.66
C ASP A 248 -7.29 19.70 -0.26
N ASN A 249 -6.45 18.68 -0.04
CA ASN A 249 -5.70 18.45 1.20
C ASN A 249 -4.18 18.58 1.03
N MET A 250 -3.69 19.27 -0.01
CA MET A 250 -2.25 19.43 -0.31
C MET A 250 -1.51 18.13 -0.62
N GLN A 251 -2.21 17.05 -0.98
CA GLN A 251 -1.60 15.75 -1.27
C GLN A 251 -0.74 15.72 -2.54
N CYS A 252 -0.94 16.68 -3.45
CA CYS A 252 -0.07 16.90 -4.61
C CYS A 252 1.05 17.93 -4.36
N ASP A 253 1.06 18.61 -3.21
CA ASP A 253 2.09 19.60 -2.87
C ASP A 253 3.34 18.90 -2.31
N ILE A 254 4.24 18.49 -3.21
CA ILE A 254 5.48 17.81 -2.85
C ILE A 254 6.31 18.68 -1.89
N PRO A 255 6.72 18.16 -0.71
CA PRO A 255 7.54 18.90 0.24
C PRO A 255 8.82 19.47 -0.37
N GLU A 256 9.14 20.71 -0.03
CA GLU A 256 10.34 21.38 -0.53
C GLU A 256 11.60 20.58 -0.15
N GLY A 257 12.48 20.36 -1.12
CA GLY A 257 13.73 19.64 -0.92
C GLY A 257 13.61 18.11 -0.82
N LEU A 258 12.41 17.53 -1.01
CA LEU A 258 12.26 16.07 -1.08
C LEU A 258 13.08 15.51 -2.25
N LYS A 259 14.00 14.60 -1.91
CA LYS A 259 14.92 13.94 -2.84
C LYS A 259 15.34 12.58 -2.28
N ASP A 260 16.05 11.81 -3.09
CA ASP A 260 16.56 10.48 -2.73
C ASP A 260 15.44 9.52 -2.30
N VAL A 261 14.24 9.68 -2.86
CA VAL A 261 13.10 8.80 -2.58
C VAL A 261 13.31 7.45 -3.26
N VAL A 262 13.02 6.37 -2.55
CA VAL A 262 13.15 4.98 -3.03
C VAL A 262 11.83 4.22 -3.03
N SER A 263 10.82 4.70 -2.31
CA SER A 263 9.47 4.13 -2.33
C SER A 263 8.43 5.20 -2.02
N ILE A 264 7.22 5.04 -2.57
CA ILE A 264 6.07 5.91 -2.35
C ILE A 264 4.84 5.04 -2.03
N ALA A 265 3.96 5.56 -1.18
CA ALA A 265 2.63 4.99 -0.93
C ALA A 265 1.61 6.13 -0.79
N ALA A 266 0.45 5.99 -1.42
CA ALA A 266 -0.64 6.96 -1.33
C ALA A 266 -1.84 6.36 -0.59
N GLY A 267 -2.38 7.12 0.36
CA GLY A 267 -3.66 6.85 1.01
C GLY A 267 -4.80 7.65 0.36
N ASP A 268 -5.96 7.70 0.99
CA ASP A 268 -7.11 8.46 0.43
C ASP A 268 -6.73 9.92 0.16
N GLU A 269 -6.05 10.58 1.10
CA GLU A 269 -5.79 12.03 1.06
C GLU A 269 -4.35 12.39 1.46
N HIS A 270 -3.44 11.42 1.58
CA HIS A 270 -2.06 11.64 2.02
C HIS A 270 -1.05 10.75 1.28
N VAL A 271 0.23 11.09 1.40
CA VAL A 271 1.34 10.34 0.80
C VAL A 271 2.41 10.10 1.84
N ILE A 272 3.07 8.95 1.74
CA ILE A 272 4.29 8.61 2.46
C ILE A 272 5.38 8.31 1.44
N ALA A 273 6.58 8.86 1.66
CA ALA A 273 7.78 8.56 0.90
C ALA A 273 8.86 7.98 1.82
N LEU A 274 9.48 6.90 1.39
CA LEU A 274 10.69 6.35 2.00
C LEU A 274 11.92 6.91 1.27
N LYS A 275 12.84 7.50 2.03
CA LYS A 275 14.12 7.98 1.52
C LYS A 275 15.20 6.90 1.60
N LYS A 276 16.24 7.05 0.79
CA LYS A 276 17.41 6.16 0.71
C LYS A 276 18.16 6.02 2.04
N ASP A 277 18.07 7.03 2.90
CA ASP A 277 18.65 7.03 4.26
C ASP A 277 17.82 6.26 5.30
N GLY A 278 16.66 5.71 4.90
CA GLY A 278 15.74 4.96 5.77
C GLY A 278 14.73 5.84 6.51
N THR A 279 14.73 7.15 6.29
CA THR A 279 13.75 8.06 6.89
C THR A 279 12.47 8.17 6.06
N LEU A 280 11.36 8.49 6.72
CA LEU A 280 10.07 8.74 6.09
C LEU A 280 9.77 10.24 6.01
N VAL A 281 9.04 10.62 4.96
CA VAL A 281 8.38 11.92 4.82
C VAL A 281 6.92 11.67 4.48
N ALA A 282 5.99 12.37 5.13
CA ALA A 282 4.57 12.26 4.85
C ALA A 282 3.95 13.66 4.71
N TRP A 283 2.99 13.80 3.80
CA TRP A 283 2.29 15.06 3.52
C TRP A 283 0.87 14.80 3.01
N GLY A 284 0.06 15.85 2.95
CA GLY A 284 -1.36 15.79 2.62
C GLY A 284 -2.26 15.87 3.86
N GLY A 285 -3.47 15.30 3.75
CA GLY A 285 -4.46 15.27 4.82
C GLY A 285 -3.94 14.57 6.08
N ASN A 286 -4.06 15.24 7.23
CA ASN A 286 -3.56 14.73 8.51
C ASN A 286 -4.59 14.85 9.65
N ASN A 287 -5.88 14.83 9.33
CA ASN A 287 -6.96 15.06 10.29
C ASN A 287 -6.98 14.04 11.44
N VAL A 288 -6.38 12.87 11.24
CA VAL A 288 -6.35 11.77 12.19
C VAL A 288 -4.94 11.22 12.43
N GLY A 289 -3.91 11.99 12.11
CA GLY A 289 -2.51 11.63 12.37
C GLY A 289 -1.92 10.65 11.35
N GLN A 290 -2.52 10.44 10.18
CA GLN A 290 -1.98 9.55 9.14
C GLN A 290 -0.60 9.99 8.58
N CYS A 291 -0.24 11.26 8.74
CA CYS A 291 1.08 11.82 8.43
C CYS A 291 2.00 11.92 9.67
N ASP A 292 1.53 11.56 10.87
CA ASP A 292 2.31 11.64 12.11
C ASP A 292 3.30 10.48 12.24
N ILE A 293 4.33 10.48 11.37
CA ILE A 293 5.37 9.45 11.29
C ILE A 293 5.96 9.17 12.68
N PRO A 294 6.12 7.91 13.13
CA PRO A 294 6.80 7.60 14.39
C PRO A 294 8.23 8.18 14.45
N GLU A 295 8.63 8.71 15.60
CA GLU A 295 9.93 9.42 15.78
C GLU A 295 11.13 8.60 15.30
N ILE A 296 11.09 7.28 15.46
CA ILE A 296 12.13 6.34 15.04
C ILE A 296 12.42 6.34 13.52
N PHE A 297 11.51 6.88 12.70
CA PHE A 297 11.64 6.96 11.25
C PHE A 297 11.83 8.39 10.73
N ARG A 298 11.92 9.38 11.62
CA ARG A 298 12.16 10.79 11.23
C ARG A 298 13.65 11.05 11.09
N SER A 299 14.00 12.10 10.35
CA SER A 299 15.37 12.62 10.37
C SER A 299 15.73 13.06 11.79
N LYS A 300 16.97 12.75 12.20
CA LYS A 300 17.57 13.31 13.41
C LYS A 300 18.16 14.67 13.04
N GLU A 301 17.30 15.68 12.96
CA GLU A 301 17.74 17.08 12.91
C GLU A 301 18.02 17.60 14.31
#